data_AF-A0A1W9QNX0-F1
#
_entry.id   AF-A0A1W9QNX0-F1
#
_cell.length_a   1.000
_cell.length_b   1.000
_cell.length_c   1.000
_cell.angle_alpha   90.00
_cell.angle_beta   90.00
_cell.angle_gamma   90.00
#
_symmetry.space_group_name_H-M   'P 1'
#
loop_
_entity.id
_entity.type
_entity.pdbx_description
1 polymer ?
#
loop_
_entity_poly.entity_id
_entity_poly.type
_entity_poly.pdbx_seq_one_letter_code
_entity_poly.pdbx_strand_id
1 'polypeptide(L)'
;PVISHTPIKEYYVNLWNDAEIKAEITDNTGIDLQNSHVEWKVNGTSQNNFNFIYKGNNIYSADFPDAEIVIGDIISYRIIAEDNANTQHTTYFPENGYTDFTITDKISFEQNQFSHNWIFEGNQNWFVSSDQAQDGSYSAKSGNISDNETSSISIEFTCELDGDISFMKKISSEEDWDYLHFYIDEIQQNEWSGEIDWSNETYPISAGTYNLKWEFSKDGSVSNGGDCAWIDNITLPASSTIYVSQKSGLSCPN
;
A
#
# COMPACT_ATOMS: atom_id res chain seq x y z
N PRO A 1 -22.62 -26.08 4.47
CA PRO A 1 -21.30 -25.45 4.27
C PRO A 1 -20.76 -24.76 5.53
N VAL A 2 -19.44 -24.66 5.68
CA VAL A 2 -18.75 -23.84 6.67
C VAL A 2 -17.68 -23.01 5.96
N ILE A 3 -17.67 -21.70 6.16
CA ILE A 3 -16.74 -20.76 5.54
C ILE A 3 -15.68 -20.33 6.55
N SER A 4 -14.40 -20.44 6.18
CA SER A 4 -13.27 -19.85 6.87
C SER A 4 -12.56 -18.88 5.93
N HIS A 5 -12.51 -17.60 6.31
CA HIS A 5 -11.94 -16.52 5.51
C HIS A 5 -11.33 -15.46 6.44
N THR A 6 -10.17 -14.92 6.04
CA THR A 6 -9.58 -13.75 6.69
C THR A 6 -10.03 -12.50 5.94
N PRO A 7 -10.80 -11.60 6.57
CA PRO A 7 -11.27 -10.38 5.90
C PRO A 7 -10.12 -9.52 5.37
N ILE A 8 -10.31 -8.98 4.18
CA ILE A 8 -9.48 -7.87 3.66
C ILE A 8 -9.77 -6.66 4.55
N LYS A 9 -8.71 -5.98 5.01
CA LYS A 9 -8.83 -4.78 5.87
C LYS A 9 -8.50 -3.49 5.14
N GLU A 10 -7.61 -3.57 4.16
CA GLU A 10 -7.15 -2.48 3.32
C GLU A 10 -6.76 -3.07 1.96
N TYR A 11 -6.91 -2.28 0.90
CA TYR A 11 -6.44 -2.65 -0.42
C TYR A 11 -5.97 -1.42 -1.19
N TYR A 12 -5.09 -1.61 -2.18
CA TYR A 12 -4.41 -0.51 -2.84
C TYR A 12 -4.91 -0.34 -4.27
N VAL A 13 -5.18 0.91 -4.66
CA VAL A 13 -5.79 1.23 -5.97
C VAL A 13 -4.94 0.71 -7.14
N ASN A 14 -3.61 0.77 -7.01
CA ASN A 14 -2.66 0.33 -8.03
C ASN A 14 -2.57 -1.20 -8.17
N LEU A 15 -3.09 -1.95 -7.19
CA LEU A 15 -3.14 -3.41 -7.21
C LEU A 15 -4.56 -3.94 -7.49
N TRP A 16 -5.55 -3.07 -7.76
CA TRP A 16 -6.97 -3.48 -7.85
C TRP A 16 -7.20 -4.65 -8.80
N ASN A 17 -6.48 -4.72 -9.91
CA ASN A 17 -6.62 -5.79 -10.90
C ASN A 17 -6.17 -7.17 -10.37
N ASP A 18 -5.46 -7.21 -9.25
CA ASP A 18 -5.02 -8.43 -8.55
C ASP A 18 -5.83 -8.69 -7.26
N ALA A 19 -6.93 -7.95 -7.05
CA ALA A 19 -7.78 -8.10 -5.87
C ALA A 19 -8.54 -9.43 -5.91
N GLU A 20 -8.33 -10.25 -4.88
CA GLU A 20 -8.87 -11.62 -4.82
C GLU A 20 -9.40 -11.94 -3.41
N ILE A 21 -10.54 -12.62 -3.35
CA ILE A 21 -11.04 -13.26 -2.13
C ILE A 21 -10.59 -14.72 -2.13
N LYS A 22 -10.00 -15.17 -1.02
CA LYS A 22 -9.66 -16.58 -0.76
C LYS A 22 -10.39 -17.09 0.46
N ALA A 23 -11.11 -18.20 0.32
CA ALA A 23 -11.80 -18.84 1.44
C ALA A 23 -11.59 -20.35 1.41
N GLU A 24 -11.47 -20.93 2.60
CA GLU A 24 -11.65 -22.37 2.79
C GLU A 24 -13.14 -22.62 3.04
N ILE A 25 -13.77 -23.44 2.21
CA ILE A 25 -15.19 -23.77 2.32
C ILE A 25 -15.33 -25.28 2.40
N THR A 26 -15.87 -25.76 3.52
CA THR A 26 -16.05 -27.21 3.76
C THR A 26 -17.53 -27.58 3.79
N ASP A 27 -17.85 -28.76 3.26
CA ASP A 27 -19.18 -29.35 3.35
C ASP A 27 -19.11 -30.87 3.16
N ASN A 28 -20.06 -31.62 3.72
CA ASN A 28 -20.10 -33.08 3.60
C ASN A 28 -20.72 -33.58 2.28
N THR A 29 -21.47 -32.74 1.57
CA THR A 29 -22.09 -33.02 0.26
C THR A 29 -21.41 -32.29 -0.89
N GLY A 30 -20.46 -31.40 -0.58
CA GLY A 30 -19.75 -30.56 -1.54
C GLY A 30 -20.43 -29.21 -1.74
N ILE A 31 -19.78 -28.33 -2.49
CA ILE A 31 -20.23 -26.95 -2.71
C ILE A 31 -20.85 -26.79 -4.10
N ASP A 32 -22.02 -26.15 -4.16
CA ASP A 32 -22.66 -25.75 -5.40
C ASP A 32 -22.04 -24.44 -5.90
N LEU A 33 -21.11 -24.55 -6.85
CA LEU A 33 -20.43 -23.40 -7.44
C LEU A 33 -21.31 -22.53 -8.34
N GLN A 34 -22.51 -22.98 -8.71
CA GLN A 34 -23.44 -22.14 -9.50
C GLN A 34 -24.18 -21.14 -8.61
N ASN A 35 -24.43 -21.52 -7.35
CA ASN A 35 -25.14 -20.68 -6.38
C ASN A 35 -24.21 -20.05 -5.33
N SER A 36 -22.96 -20.52 -5.22
CA SER A 36 -21.95 -19.91 -4.34
C SER A 36 -21.21 -18.76 -5.03
N HIS A 37 -21.25 -17.58 -4.42
CA HIS A 37 -20.75 -16.35 -5.02
C HIS A 37 -20.35 -15.31 -3.96
N VAL A 38 -19.76 -14.23 -4.43
CA VAL A 38 -19.51 -13.03 -3.63
C VAL A 38 -20.49 -11.94 -4.06
N GLU A 39 -21.17 -11.37 -3.09
CA GLU A 39 -21.86 -10.09 -3.26
C GLU A 39 -20.96 -8.97 -2.78
N TRP A 40 -20.95 -7.86 -3.51
CA TRP A 40 -20.12 -6.72 -3.16
C TRP A 40 -20.72 -5.38 -3.57
N LYS A 41 -20.17 -4.31 -2.99
CA LYS A 41 -20.61 -2.93 -3.17
C LYS A 41 -19.40 -2.01 -3.22
N VAL A 42 -19.54 -0.94 -3.99
CA VAL A 42 -18.63 0.22 -3.98
C VAL A 42 -19.39 1.40 -3.42
N ASN A 43 -18.94 1.97 -2.30
CA ASN A 43 -19.60 3.09 -1.62
C ASN A 43 -21.09 2.84 -1.36
N GLY A 44 -21.43 1.62 -0.95
CA GLY A 44 -22.81 1.19 -0.70
C GLY A 44 -23.64 0.85 -1.94
N THR A 45 -23.13 1.09 -3.16
CA THR A 45 -23.80 0.74 -4.41
C THR A 45 -23.47 -0.69 -4.82
N SER A 46 -24.48 -1.55 -4.90
CA SER A 46 -24.35 -2.95 -5.32
C SER A 46 -23.77 -3.10 -6.72
N GLN A 47 -22.83 -4.04 -6.83
CA GLN A 47 -22.20 -4.44 -8.08
C GLN A 47 -22.70 -5.83 -8.51
N ASN A 48 -22.29 -6.26 -9.71
CA ASN A 48 -22.59 -7.61 -10.17
C ASN A 48 -21.82 -8.64 -9.33
N ASN A 49 -22.54 -9.65 -8.85
CA ASN A 49 -21.95 -10.77 -8.12
C ASN A 49 -20.94 -11.52 -8.99
N PHE A 50 -19.95 -12.13 -8.34
CA PHE A 50 -18.92 -12.92 -9.02
C PHE A 50 -18.71 -14.26 -8.31
N ASN A 51 -18.31 -15.26 -9.08
CA ASN A 51 -18.35 -16.66 -8.65
C ASN A 51 -16.98 -17.18 -8.24
N PHE A 52 -16.98 -18.20 -7.39
CA PHE A 52 -15.76 -18.88 -6.97
C PHE A 52 -15.21 -19.83 -8.03
N ILE A 53 -13.89 -19.96 -8.03
CA ILE A 53 -13.11 -20.98 -8.71
C ILE A 53 -12.50 -21.91 -7.67
N TYR A 54 -12.72 -23.22 -7.82
CA TYR A 54 -12.11 -24.21 -6.93
C TYR A 54 -10.61 -24.38 -7.23
N LYS A 55 -9.77 -24.26 -6.21
CA LYS A 55 -8.31 -24.37 -6.30
C LYS A 55 -7.75 -25.68 -5.74
N GLY A 56 -8.59 -26.54 -5.15
CA GLY A 56 -8.17 -27.78 -4.50
C GLY A 56 -8.14 -27.67 -2.98
N ASN A 57 -8.20 -28.81 -2.27
CA ASN A 57 -8.15 -28.89 -0.81
C ASN A 57 -9.12 -27.96 -0.08
N ASN A 58 -10.38 -27.90 -0.52
CA ASN A 58 -11.43 -27.01 0.00
C ASN A 58 -11.13 -25.51 -0.14
N ILE A 59 -10.10 -25.12 -0.90
CA ILE A 59 -9.77 -23.72 -1.17
C ILE A 59 -10.51 -23.26 -2.41
N TYR A 60 -11.16 -22.11 -2.28
CA TYR A 60 -11.88 -21.41 -3.32
C TYR A 60 -11.36 -19.99 -3.41
N SER A 61 -11.31 -19.45 -4.63
CA SER A 61 -11.00 -18.04 -4.81
C SER A 61 -11.86 -17.35 -5.85
N ALA A 62 -11.98 -16.04 -5.73
CA ALA A 62 -12.80 -15.21 -6.59
C ALA A 62 -12.11 -13.85 -6.77
N ASP A 63 -11.76 -13.54 -8.02
CA ASP A 63 -11.13 -12.26 -8.37
C ASP A 63 -12.22 -11.19 -8.44
N PHE A 64 -11.94 -10.00 -7.89
CA PHE A 64 -12.85 -8.88 -8.01
C PHE A 64 -12.97 -8.48 -9.49
N PRO A 65 -14.19 -8.21 -9.98
CA PRO A 65 -14.38 -7.76 -11.35
C PRO A 65 -13.72 -6.40 -11.61
N ASP A 66 -13.38 -6.16 -12.88
CA ASP A 66 -12.98 -4.83 -13.36
C ASP A 66 -14.04 -3.79 -12.97
N ALA A 67 -13.62 -2.77 -12.23
CA ALA A 67 -14.45 -1.65 -11.83
C ALA A 67 -13.58 -0.39 -11.75
N GLU A 68 -14.21 0.76 -12.01
CA GLU A 68 -13.57 2.04 -11.78
C GLU A 68 -13.54 2.28 -10.26
N ILE A 69 -12.44 1.86 -9.64
CA ILE A 69 -12.16 2.06 -8.24
C ILE A 69 -11.18 3.22 -8.07
N VAL A 70 -11.49 4.11 -7.13
CA VAL A 70 -10.64 5.25 -6.79
C VAL A 70 -10.21 5.21 -5.33
N ILE A 71 -9.13 5.92 -5.03
CA ILE A 71 -8.66 6.14 -3.66
C ILE A 71 -9.80 6.76 -2.84
N GLY A 72 -10.07 6.17 -1.67
CA GLY A 72 -11.14 6.57 -0.75
C GLY A 72 -12.42 5.73 -0.88
N ASP A 73 -12.56 4.93 -1.93
CA ASP A 73 -13.70 4.03 -2.05
C ASP A 73 -13.75 3.02 -0.90
N ILE A 74 -14.97 2.76 -0.41
CA ILE A 74 -15.24 1.69 0.54
C ILE A 74 -15.81 0.50 -0.23
N ILE A 75 -15.10 -0.62 -0.17
CA ILE A 75 -15.56 -1.89 -0.72
C ILE A 75 -16.19 -2.70 0.40
N SER A 76 -17.48 -2.99 0.26
CA SER A 76 -18.20 -3.89 1.16
C SER A 76 -18.45 -5.22 0.46
N TYR A 77 -18.10 -6.36 1.05
CA TYR A 77 -18.39 -7.67 0.47
C TYR A 77 -18.87 -8.71 1.49
N ARG A 78 -19.54 -9.75 0.97
CA ARG A 78 -19.87 -10.96 1.72
C ARG A 78 -19.79 -12.18 0.83
N ILE A 79 -19.37 -13.29 1.41
CA ILE A 79 -19.27 -14.61 0.79
C ILE A 79 -20.55 -15.37 1.05
N ILE A 80 -21.08 -16.01 0.02
CA ILE A 80 -22.27 -16.87 0.08
C ILE A 80 -21.87 -18.24 -0.44
N ALA A 81 -22.01 -19.27 0.39
CA ALA A 81 -21.72 -20.65 0.03
C ALA A 81 -22.98 -21.50 0.17
N GLU A 82 -23.30 -22.26 -0.86
CA GLU A 82 -24.42 -23.20 -0.89
C GLU A 82 -23.90 -24.63 -1.08
N ASP A 83 -24.50 -25.60 -0.39
CA ASP A 83 -24.15 -27.01 -0.56
C ASP A 83 -24.83 -27.65 -1.78
N ASN A 84 -24.33 -28.83 -2.18
CA ASN A 84 -24.93 -29.65 -3.26
C ASN A 84 -26.04 -30.59 -2.76
N ALA A 85 -26.59 -30.36 -1.56
CA ALA A 85 -27.60 -31.24 -1.01
C ALA A 85 -28.96 -31.08 -1.73
N ASN A 86 -29.80 -32.13 -1.71
CA ASN A 86 -31.16 -32.06 -2.27
C ASN A 86 -32.03 -30.97 -1.60
N THR A 87 -31.75 -30.68 -0.33
CA THR A 87 -32.27 -29.53 0.38
C THR A 87 -31.07 -28.65 0.67
N GLN A 88 -30.92 -27.60 -0.15
CA GLN A 88 -29.75 -26.74 -0.13
C GLN A 88 -29.66 -25.98 1.20
N HIS A 89 -28.45 -25.91 1.76
CA HIS A 89 -28.13 -25.01 2.87
C HIS A 89 -27.15 -23.93 2.45
N THR A 90 -27.49 -22.70 2.78
CA THR A 90 -26.67 -21.53 2.50
C THR A 90 -25.97 -21.04 3.77
N THR A 91 -24.72 -20.62 3.65
CA THR A 91 -23.91 -20.02 4.72
C THR A 91 -23.33 -18.70 4.24
N TYR A 92 -23.24 -17.73 5.14
CA TYR A 92 -22.75 -16.38 4.86
C TYR A 92 -21.47 -16.10 5.66
N PHE A 93 -20.56 -15.34 5.04
CA PHE A 93 -19.46 -14.70 5.76
C PHE A 93 -19.35 -13.23 5.34
N PRO A 94 -19.44 -12.25 6.27
CA PRO A 94 -19.82 -12.46 7.68
C PRO A 94 -21.25 -13.01 7.82
N GLU A 95 -21.59 -13.54 8.99
CA GLU A 95 -22.93 -14.11 9.26
C GLU A 95 -24.04 -13.07 9.03
N ASN A 96 -23.75 -11.79 9.30
CA ASN A 96 -24.66 -10.68 9.10
C ASN A 96 -23.93 -9.54 8.38
N GLY A 97 -24.60 -8.93 7.39
CA GLY A 97 -24.11 -7.74 6.70
C GLY A 97 -22.95 -8.03 5.74
N TYR A 98 -21.96 -7.13 5.74
CA TYR A 98 -20.79 -7.13 4.87
C TYR A 98 -19.55 -6.84 5.74
N THR A 99 -18.39 -7.25 5.27
CA THR A 99 -17.11 -6.72 5.76
C THR A 99 -16.64 -5.63 4.81
N ASP A 100 -16.00 -4.61 5.36
CA ASP A 100 -15.57 -3.43 4.63
C ASP A 100 -14.04 -3.34 4.60
N PHE A 101 -13.50 -2.86 3.50
CA PHE A 101 -12.15 -2.32 3.42
C PHE A 101 -12.14 -1.04 2.59
N THR A 102 -11.17 -0.19 2.89
CA THR A 102 -10.99 1.08 2.16
C THR A 102 -9.89 0.92 1.14
N ILE A 103 -10.09 1.55 -0.02
CA ILE A 103 -9.09 1.68 -1.06
C ILE A 103 -8.17 2.84 -0.72
N THR A 104 -6.89 2.56 -0.57
CA THR A 104 -5.85 3.57 -0.31
C THR A 104 -4.85 3.62 -1.46
N ASP A 105 -3.99 4.63 -1.45
CA ASP A 105 -2.80 4.63 -2.29
C ASP A 105 -1.65 4.05 -1.49
N LYS A 106 -1.07 2.96 -1.99
CA LYS A 106 0.23 2.47 -1.53
C LYS A 106 1.23 2.76 -2.62
N ILE A 107 2.16 3.63 -2.29
CA ILE A 107 3.31 3.90 -3.11
C ILE A 107 4.32 2.78 -2.83
N SER A 108 4.36 1.81 -3.73
CA SER A 108 5.40 0.80 -3.81
C SER A 108 6.31 1.08 -5.01
N PHE A 109 7.53 0.56 -4.95
CA PHE A 109 8.55 0.79 -6.00
C PHE A 109 8.64 -0.37 -7.00
N GLU A 110 7.66 -1.29 -6.98
CA GLU A 110 7.66 -2.58 -7.69
C GLU A 110 7.69 -2.49 -9.22
N GLN A 111 7.37 -1.33 -9.76
CA GLN A 111 7.48 -1.08 -11.21
C GLN A 111 8.91 -0.74 -11.65
N ASN A 112 9.89 -0.83 -10.74
CA ASN A 112 11.28 -0.41 -10.95
C ASN A 112 11.39 1.05 -11.45
N GLN A 113 10.47 1.90 -10.99
CA GLN A 113 10.40 3.32 -11.33
C GLN A 113 9.59 4.07 -10.28
N PHE A 114 9.85 5.37 -10.15
CA PHE A 114 9.00 6.28 -9.39
C PHE A 114 7.74 6.60 -10.20
N SER A 115 6.56 6.23 -9.70
CA SER A 115 5.27 6.43 -10.37
C SER A 115 4.60 7.79 -10.09
N HIS A 116 5.11 8.53 -9.10
CA HIS A 116 4.52 9.78 -8.62
C HIS A 116 5.49 10.97 -8.80
N ASN A 117 5.02 12.18 -8.51
CA ASN A 117 5.81 13.41 -8.54
C ASN A 117 6.78 13.51 -7.35
N TRP A 118 7.76 12.63 -7.33
CA TRP A 118 8.83 12.70 -6.36
C TRP A 118 9.75 13.88 -6.66
N ILE A 119 10.06 14.65 -5.64
CA ILE A 119 11.06 15.72 -5.67
C ILE A 119 12.34 15.17 -5.06
N PHE A 120 13.48 15.41 -5.70
CA PHE A 120 14.78 14.99 -5.23
C PHE A 120 15.65 16.20 -4.96
N GLU A 121 16.33 16.20 -3.82
CA GLU A 121 17.23 17.28 -3.39
C GLU A 121 18.52 16.71 -2.77
N GLY A 122 19.45 17.60 -2.47
CA GLY A 122 20.77 17.25 -1.93
C GLY A 122 21.81 17.01 -3.01
N ASN A 123 22.84 16.26 -2.66
CA ASN A 123 24.02 16.00 -3.47
C ASN A 123 23.82 14.85 -4.46
N GLN A 124 22.96 13.88 -4.11
CA GLN A 124 22.57 12.76 -5.00
C GLN A 124 21.09 12.44 -4.83
N ASN A 125 20.47 11.97 -5.91
CA ASN A 125 19.07 11.54 -5.88
C ASN A 125 18.93 10.16 -5.25
N TRP A 126 17.79 9.94 -4.60
CA TRP A 126 17.29 8.60 -4.33
C TRP A 126 16.98 7.86 -5.63
N PHE A 127 17.04 6.54 -5.60
CA PHE A 127 16.76 5.68 -6.76
C PHE A 127 16.04 4.40 -6.35
N VAL A 128 15.28 3.82 -7.27
CA VAL A 128 14.66 2.50 -7.06
C VAL A 128 15.73 1.42 -7.18
N SER A 129 15.82 0.55 -6.17
CA SER A 129 16.83 -0.50 -6.05
C SER A 129 16.19 -1.85 -5.78
N SER A 130 16.84 -2.92 -6.23
CA SER A 130 16.50 -4.32 -5.90
C SER A 130 17.44 -4.93 -4.86
N ASP A 131 18.32 -4.12 -4.25
CA ASP A 131 19.27 -4.59 -3.23
C ASP A 131 18.56 -5.12 -1.99
N GLN A 132 17.53 -4.39 -1.55
CA GLN A 132 16.66 -4.67 -0.41
C GLN A 132 15.26 -4.24 -0.80
N ALA A 133 14.25 -4.96 -0.35
CA ALA A 133 12.84 -4.58 -0.48
C ALA A 133 12.08 -5.15 0.72
N GLN A 134 11.06 -4.45 1.20
CA GLN A 134 10.21 -4.97 2.26
C GLN A 134 9.08 -5.82 1.70
N ASP A 135 8.56 -5.44 0.55
CA ASP A 135 7.59 -6.20 -0.23
C ASP A 135 8.14 -6.39 -1.65
N GLY A 136 7.71 -7.45 -2.33
CA GLY A 136 8.12 -7.71 -3.71
C GLY A 136 9.63 -7.73 -3.94
N SER A 137 10.11 -6.91 -4.88
CA SER A 137 11.48 -6.92 -5.41
C SER A 137 12.19 -5.56 -5.37
N TYR A 138 11.50 -4.45 -5.10
CA TYR A 138 12.07 -3.12 -5.23
C TYR A 138 11.70 -2.19 -4.07
N SER A 139 12.66 -1.39 -3.61
CA SER A 139 12.43 -0.27 -2.70
C SER A 139 13.16 1.00 -3.16
N ALA A 140 12.85 2.16 -2.56
CA ALA A 140 13.63 3.37 -2.79
C ALA A 140 14.83 3.40 -1.85
N LYS A 141 16.02 3.64 -2.40
CA LYS A 141 17.29 3.73 -1.68
C LYS A 141 17.85 5.14 -1.78
N SER A 142 18.47 5.62 -0.71
CA SER A 142 19.20 6.89 -0.72
C SER A 142 20.35 6.88 -1.73
N GLY A 143 20.69 8.05 -2.25
CA GLY A 143 21.84 8.21 -3.13
C GLY A 143 23.15 7.89 -2.43
N ASN A 144 24.16 7.49 -3.21
CA ASN A 144 25.52 7.27 -2.69
C ASN A 144 26.23 8.60 -2.50
N ILE A 145 26.26 9.08 -1.25
CA ILE A 145 26.76 10.41 -0.87
C ILE A 145 28.05 10.30 -0.04
N SER A 146 28.84 11.38 -0.01
CA SER A 146 30.10 11.51 0.72
C SER A 146 29.88 12.22 2.08
N ASP A 147 30.95 12.38 2.86
CA ASP A 147 30.94 13.10 4.13
C ASP A 147 30.37 14.53 4.00
N ASN A 148 29.48 14.92 4.93
CA ASN A 148 28.76 16.20 4.95
C ASN A 148 27.85 16.45 3.74
N GLU A 149 27.44 15.40 3.03
CA GLU A 149 26.46 15.49 1.95
C GLU A 149 25.09 14.95 2.40
N THR A 150 24.05 15.29 1.63
CA THR A 150 22.70 14.79 1.85
C THR A 150 22.09 14.20 0.58
N SER A 151 21.11 13.33 0.74
CA SER A 151 20.26 12.81 -0.32
C SER A 151 18.82 12.80 0.17
N SER A 152 17.94 13.54 -0.50
CA SER A 152 16.57 13.73 -0.03
C SER A 152 15.55 13.39 -1.11
N ILE A 153 14.43 12.83 -0.68
CA ILE A 153 13.27 12.54 -1.52
C ILE A 153 12.01 13.04 -0.79
N SER A 154 11.13 13.73 -1.52
CA SER A 154 9.87 14.21 -0.96
C SER A 154 8.69 14.09 -1.90
N ILE A 155 7.50 14.07 -1.33
CA ILE A 155 6.23 13.98 -2.05
C ILE A 155 5.18 14.86 -1.37
N GLU A 156 4.46 15.62 -2.19
CA GLU A 156 3.33 16.43 -1.73
C GLU A 156 2.01 15.71 -2.00
N PHE A 157 1.12 15.73 -1.02
CA PHE A 157 -0.22 15.18 -1.14
C PHE A 157 -1.21 16.03 -0.35
N THR A 158 -2.49 15.91 -0.69
CA THR A 158 -3.60 16.49 0.08
C THR A 158 -4.55 15.40 0.51
N CYS A 159 -4.96 15.39 1.76
CA CYS A 159 -5.98 14.49 2.29
C CYS A 159 -7.22 15.29 2.74
N GLU A 160 -8.42 14.82 2.37
CA GLU A 160 -9.68 15.49 2.73
C GLU A 160 -10.22 15.11 4.12
N LEU A 161 -9.75 14.00 4.68
CA LEU A 161 -10.13 13.47 5.98
C LEU A 161 -8.89 13.17 6.82
N ASP A 162 -9.08 13.19 8.14
CA ASP A 162 -8.08 12.73 9.10
C ASP A 162 -7.72 11.26 8.83
N GLY A 163 -6.47 10.90 9.07
CA GLY A 163 -5.99 9.54 8.87
C GLY A 163 -4.53 9.40 9.27
N ASP A 164 -3.93 8.28 8.87
CA ASP A 164 -2.55 7.95 9.19
C ASP A 164 -1.70 7.93 7.92
N ILE A 165 -0.46 8.38 8.05
CA ILE A 165 0.63 8.11 7.11
C ILE A 165 1.44 6.97 7.68
N SER A 166 1.82 5.99 6.85
CA SER A 166 2.78 4.97 7.25
C SER A 166 3.81 4.69 6.18
N PHE A 167 4.98 4.22 6.57
CA PHE A 167 6.00 3.73 5.66
C PHE A 167 6.89 2.71 6.36
N MET A 168 7.50 1.84 5.55
CA MET A 168 8.54 0.92 5.99
C MET A 168 9.90 1.58 5.76
N LYS A 169 10.82 1.41 6.72
CA LYS A 169 12.20 1.88 6.58
C LYS A 169 13.21 0.83 7.02
N LYS A 170 14.37 0.83 6.37
CA LYS A 170 15.57 0.06 6.76
C LYS A 170 16.78 0.98 6.70
N ILE A 171 17.72 0.79 7.61
CA ILE A 171 18.91 1.64 7.72
C ILE A 171 20.13 0.74 7.91
N SER A 172 21.17 1.05 7.16
CA SER A 172 22.51 0.50 7.37
C SER A 172 23.48 1.66 7.28
N SER A 173 23.77 2.25 8.43
CA SER A 173 24.61 3.43 8.56
C SER A 173 25.43 3.37 9.85
N GLU A 174 26.35 4.33 10.02
CA GLU A 174 27.05 4.49 11.28
C GLU A 174 26.09 4.91 12.41
N GLU A 175 26.12 4.19 13.53
CA GLU A 175 25.31 4.51 14.70
C GLU A 175 25.71 5.86 15.30
N ASP A 176 24.74 6.74 15.51
CA ASP A 176 24.85 8.10 16.04
C ASP A 176 25.55 9.15 15.12
N TRP A 177 25.82 8.83 13.85
CA TRP A 177 26.51 9.76 12.92
C TRP A 177 25.76 9.98 11.60
N ASP A 178 25.46 8.89 10.90
CA ASP A 178 24.78 8.93 9.61
C ASP A 178 23.29 8.61 9.83
N TYR A 179 22.41 9.53 9.47
CA TYR A 179 20.99 9.46 9.83
C TYR A 179 20.07 9.45 8.61
N LEU A 180 19.00 8.68 8.74
CA LEU A 180 17.75 8.93 8.03
C LEU A 180 16.88 9.85 8.89
N HIS A 181 16.50 10.99 8.36
CA HIS A 181 15.54 11.93 8.93
C HIS A 181 14.21 11.81 8.22
N PHE A 182 13.12 11.91 8.98
CA PHE A 182 11.77 12.00 8.42
C PHE A 182 11.08 13.29 8.88
N TYR A 183 10.50 14.00 7.92
CA TYR A 183 9.79 15.25 8.12
C TYR A 183 8.36 15.16 7.59
N ILE A 184 7.46 15.81 8.31
CA ILE A 184 6.15 16.22 7.80
C ILE A 184 6.21 17.74 7.71
N ASP A 185 6.07 18.25 6.49
CA ASP A 185 6.44 19.59 6.08
C ASP A 185 7.90 19.89 6.48
N GLU A 186 8.13 20.99 7.18
CA GLU A 186 9.46 21.40 7.66
C GLU A 186 9.75 20.91 9.09
N ILE A 187 8.89 20.05 9.66
CA ILE A 187 9.00 19.59 11.05
C ILE A 187 9.50 18.16 11.08
N GLN A 188 10.71 17.97 11.62
CA GLN A 188 11.29 16.64 11.84
C GLN A 188 10.44 15.87 12.86
N GLN A 189 9.96 14.70 12.44
CA GLN A 189 9.18 13.82 13.29
C GLN A 189 10.09 12.83 14.02
N ASN A 190 11.11 12.32 13.32
CA ASN A 190 12.03 11.33 13.87
C ASN A 190 13.34 11.29 13.08
N GLU A 191 14.35 10.64 13.68
CA GLU A 191 15.63 10.34 13.05
C GLU A 191 16.13 8.97 13.51
N TRP A 192 16.91 8.32 12.67
CA TRP A 192 17.42 7.00 12.96
C TRP A 192 18.79 6.78 12.32
N SER A 193 19.66 6.06 13.02
CA SER A 193 21.01 5.70 12.58
C SER A 193 21.32 4.24 12.95
N GLY A 194 22.43 3.70 12.43
CA GLY A 194 22.91 2.36 12.77
C GLY A 194 22.36 1.27 11.85
N GLU A 195 22.27 0.05 12.38
CA GLU A 195 21.80 -1.13 11.65
C GLU A 195 20.39 -1.50 12.11
N ILE A 196 19.39 -0.96 11.42
CA ILE A 196 17.97 -1.19 11.72
C ILE A 196 17.33 -1.96 10.58
N ASP A 197 16.79 -3.13 10.91
CA ASP A 197 16.01 -3.91 9.95
C ASP A 197 14.65 -3.26 9.65
N TRP A 198 13.97 -3.75 8.61
CA TRP A 198 12.69 -3.23 8.18
C TRP A 198 11.71 -3.06 9.35
N SER A 199 11.29 -1.81 9.57
CA SER A 199 10.35 -1.42 10.62
C SER A 199 9.34 -0.42 10.07
N ASN A 200 8.11 -0.51 10.59
CA ASN A 200 7.00 0.35 10.18
C ASN A 200 6.93 1.59 11.08
N GLU A 201 6.78 2.76 10.47
CA GLU A 201 6.54 4.03 11.16
C GLU A 201 5.13 4.53 10.81
N THR A 202 4.45 5.18 11.74
CA THR A 202 3.07 5.65 11.54
C THR A 202 2.82 6.96 12.27
N TYR A 203 2.24 7.93 11.57
CA TYR A 203 2.00 9.28 12.07
C TYR A 203 0.56 9.71 11.74
N PRO A 204 -0.24 10.10 12.75
CA PRO A 204 -1.58 10.63 12.51
C PRO A 204 -1.49 12.05 11.96
N ILE A 205 -2.33 12.34 10.97
CA ILE A 205 -2.50 13.67 10.38
C ILE A 205 -3.98 14.03 10.26
N SER A 206 -4.26 15.33 10.33
CA SER A 206 -5.60 15.85 10.04
C SER A 206 -5.77 16.09 8.54
N ALA A 207 -7.01 16.34 8.11
CA ALA A 207 -7.26 16.82 6.75
C ALA A 207 -6.42 18.08 6.43
N GLY A 208 -5.72 18.05 5.29
CA GLY A 208 -4.79 19.12 4.89
C GLY A 208 -3.86 18.72 3.74
N THR A 209 -3.04 19.68 3.31
CA THR A 209 -1.96 19.47 2.34
C THR A 209 -0.65 19.39 3.10
N TYR A 210 0.15 18.36 2.78
CA TYR A 210 1.41 18.07 3.46
C TYR A 210 2.50 17.70 2.46
N ASN A 211 3.74 17.98 2.84
CA ASN A 211 4.93 17.41 2.20
C ASN A 211 5.55 16.35 3.12
N LEU A 212 5.77 15.14 2.62
CA LEU A 212 6.59 14.15 3.30
C LEU A 212 7.99 14.20 2.74
N LYS A 213 8.99 14.29 3.61
CA LYS A 213 10.41 14.28 3.20
C LYS A 213 11.18 13.24 3.99
N TRP A 214 11.94 12.42 3.26
CA TRP A 214 12.97 11.56 3.80
C TRP A 214 14.32 12.10 3.35
N GLU A 215 15.25 12.26 4.29
CA GLU A 215 16.58 12.79 4.03
C GLU A 215 17.61 11.89 4.69
N PHE A 216 18.51 11.33 3.89
CA PHE A 216 19.69 10.66 4.39
C PHE A 216 20.85 11.66 4.41
N SER A 217 21.50 11.82 5.55
CA SER A 217 22.62 12.76 5.74
C SER A 217 23.83 12.05 6.32
N LYS A 218 25.01 12.33 5.75
CA LYS A 218 26.28 11.86 6.28
C LYS A 218 27.00 12.93 7.09
N ASP A 219 27.65 12.52 8.16
CA ASP A 219 28.50 13.39 8.97
C ASP A 219 29.93 13.49 8.40
N GLY A 220 30.85 14.13 9.13
CA GLY A 220 32.18 14.45 8.67
C GLY A 220 33.24 13.35 8.79
N SER A 221 32.89 12.10 9.12
CA SER A 221 33.91 11.07 9.30
C SER A 221 33.45 9.62 9.12
N VAL A 222 34.33 8.80 8.53
CA VAL A 222 34.29 7.32 8.46
C VAL A 222 33.04 6.76 7.75
N SER A 223 33.21 5.59 7.14
CA SER A 223 32.14 4.81 6.50
C SER A 223 32.07 3.45 7.19
N ASN A 224 30.88 3.07 7.67
CA ASN A 224 30.64 1.78 8.30
C ASN A 224 29.20 1.34 8.03
N GLY A 225 29.01 0.08 7.65
CA GLY A 225 27.74 -0.41 7.11
C GLY A 225 27.61 -0.17 5.61
N GLY A 226 26.36 -0.09 5.12
CA GLY A 226 26.01 0.16 3.73
C GLY A 226 25.93 1.64 3.35
N ASP A 227 26.09 2.55 4.33
CA ASP A 227 25.98 4.01 4.21
C ASP A 227 24.72 4.46 3.46
N CYS A 228 23.57 3.86 3.78
CA CYS A 228 22.32 4.19 3.11
C CYS A 228 21.07 3.84 3.94
N ALA A 229 19.97 4.41 3.48
CA ALA A 229 18.63 4.11 3.95
C ALA A 229 17.75 3.63 2.80
N TRP A 230 16.76 2.81 3.14
CA TRP A 230 15.71 2.39 2.24
C TRP A 230 14.34 2.75 2.82
N ILE A 231 13.41 3.13 1.94
CA ILE A 231 11.99 3.29 2.26
C ILE A 231 11.15 2.47 1.28
N ASP A 232 10.04 1.96 1.79
CA ASP A 232 9.11 1.12 1.02
C ASP A 232 7.69 1.22 1.59
N ASN A 233 6.71 0.72 0.84
CA ASN A 233 5.31 0.55 1.28
C ASN A 233 4.73 1.81 1.96
N ILE A 234 4.80 2.93 1.26
CA ILE A 234 4.30 4.21 1.78
C ILE A 234 2.79 4.23 1.59
N THR A 235 2.05 4.35 2.68
CA THR A 235 0.59 4.48 2.68
C THR A 235 0.23 5.89 3.09
N LEU A 236 -0.66 6.51 2.32
CA LEU A 236 -1.26 7.80 2.65
C LEU A 236 -2.71 7.58 3.11
N PRO A 237 -3.33 8.54 3.84
CA PRO A 237 -4.74 8.47 4.19
C PRO A 237 -5.62 8.16 2.97
N ALA A 238 -6.70 7.41 3.17
CA ALA A 238 -7.60 7.00 2.10
C ALA A 238 -8.19 8.15 1.27
N SER A 239 -8.27 9.35 1.82
CA SER A 239 -8.75 10.55 1.10
C SER A 239 -7.63 11.32 0.41
N SER A 240 -6.48 10.70 0.15
CA SER A 240 -5.29 11.40 -0.36
C SER A 240 -5.30 11.52 -1.87
N THR A 241 -4.99 12.72 -2.35
CA THR A 241 -4.67 13.02 -3.74
C THR A 241 -3.21 13.46 -3.82
N ILE A 242 -2.42 12.75 -4.61
CA ILE A 242 -1.05 13.17 -4.94
C ILE A 242 -1.11 13.99 -6.22
N TYR A 243 -0.53 15.19 -6.19
CA TYR A 243 -0.48 16.02 -7.38
C TYR A 243 0.47 15.39 -8.40
N VAL A 244 -0.03 15.02 -9.58
CA VAL A 244 0.81 14.70 -10.75
C VAL A 244 1.09 16.00 -11.49
N SER A 245 2.31 16.18 -12.00
CA SER A 245 2.69 17.43 -12.64
C SER A 245 1.94 17.44 -13.96
N GLN A 246 1.04 18.40 -14.13
CA GLN A 246 0.62 18.72 -15.47
C GLN A 246 1.89 19.11 -16.20
N LYS A 247 2.29 18.31 -17.19
CA LYS A 247 3.26 18.73 -18.19
C LYS A 247 2.73 20.04 -18.74
N SER A 248 3.29 21.17 -18.30
CA SER A 248 2.81 22.50 -18.65
C SER A 248 3.15 22.76 -20.12
N GLY A 249 2.27 22.26 -21.00
CA GLY A 249 2.18 22.67 -22.39
C GLY A 249 1.47 24.01 -22.45
N LEU A 250 2.13 25.08 -22.00
CA LEU A 250 1.73 26.44 -22.30
C LEU A 250 2.89 27.12 -23.02
N SER A 251 2.87 27.01 -24.34
CA SER A 251 3.62 27.92 -25.20
C SER A 251 3.12 29.34 -24.98
N CYS A 252 4.00 30.24 -24.55
CA CYS A 252 3.70 31.67 -24.53
C CYS A 252 3.44 32.16 -25.97
N PRO A 253 2.37 32.93 -26.23
CA PRO A 253 2.27 33.67 -27.48
C PRO A 253 3.19 34.89 -27.43
N ASN A 254 4.00 35.05 -28.48
CA ASN A 254 4.63 36.33 -28.85
C ASN A 254 3.56 37.31 -29.36
#